data_AF-A0A7W1L1S9-F1
#
_entry.id   AF-A0A7W1L1S9-F1
#
_cell.length_a   1.000
_cell.length_b   1.000
_cell.length_c   1.000
_cell.angle_alpha   90.00
_cell.angle_beta   90.00
_cell.angle_gamma   90.00
#
_symmetry.space_group_name_H-M   'P 1'
#
loop_
_entity.id
_entity.type
_entity.pdbx_description
1 polymer ?
#
loop_
_entity_poly.entity_id
_entity_poly.type
_entity_poly.pdbx_seq_one_letter_code
_entity_poly.pdbx_strand_id
1 'polypeptide(L)'
;MFIDRTKIRIQAGHGGNGVTAFRREKFVPRGGPSGGDGGRGGDLWLEADESLNTLLHLRYNPEHIAERGRHGEGSNCSGREGVDTVVRVPVGTQVFDAPTGDLLYDFTRDGERWLA
;
A
#
# COMPACT_ATOMS: atom_id res chain seq x y z
N MET A 1 4.11 12.94 -27.44
CA MET A 1 5.22 13.18 -26.50
C MET A 1 5.46 11.90 -25.72
N PHE A 2 6.65 11.31 -25.85
CA PHE A 2 7.05 10.06 -25.21
C PHE A 2 7.96 10.38 -24.03
N ILE A 3 7.79 9.67 -22.91
CA ILE A 3 8.62 9.80 -21.73
C ILE A 3 9.10 8.41 -21.35
N ASP A 4 10.42 8.25 -21.37
CA ASP A 4 11.14 7.02 -21.07
C ASP A 4 11.63 6.96 -19.61
N ARG A 5 11.72 8.11 -18.94
CA ARG A 5 12.14 8.22 -17.55
C ARG A 5 11.25 9.16 -16.76
N THR A 6 10.83 8.70 -15.59
CA THR A 6 10.07 9.52 -14.64
C THR A 6 10.49 9.17 -13.22
N LYS A 7 10.31 10.12 -12.30
CA LYS A 7 10.49 9.91 -10.88
C LYS A 7 9.13 9.98 -10.21
N ILE A 8 8.77 8.92 -9.50
CA ILE A 8 7.55 8.84 -8.71
C ILE A 8 7.89 8.66 -7.23
N ARG A 9 6.97 9.07 -6.37
CA ARG A 9 6.97 8.77 -4.94
C ARG A 9 5.96 7.67 -4.70
N ILE A 10 6.43 6.56 -4.17
CA ILE A 10 5.62 5.43 -3.75
C ILE A 10 5.64 5.33 -2.22
N GLN A 11 4.51 5.00 -1.63
CA GLN A 11 4.40 4.81 -0.19
C GLN A 11 3.35 3.73 0.11
N ALA A 12 3.76 2.69 0.85
CA ALA A 12 2.82 1.70 1.38
C ALA A 12 1.85 2.33 2.39
N GLY A 13 0.70 1.69 2.57
CA GLY A 13 -0.29 2.09 3.54
C GLY A 13 0.26 1.98 4.96
N HIS A 14 -0.06 2.95 5.81
CA HIS A 14 0.25 2.79 7.23
C HIS A 14 -0.64 1.73 7.87
N GLY A 15 -0.14 1.07 8.91
CA GLY A 15 -0.97 0.24 9.78
C GLY A 15 -2.01 1.08 10.53
N GLY A 16 -3.15 0.46 10.81
CA GLY A 16 -4.10 0.95 11.79
C GLY A 16 -3.52 0.78 13.20
N ASN A 17 -3.91 1.66 14.12
CA ASN A 17 -3.56 1.46 15.53
C ASN A 17 -4.55 0.49 16.16
N GLY A 18 -4.08 -0.39 17.04
CA GLY A 18 -4.95 -1.10 17.98
C GLY A 18 -5.60 -0.13 18.97
N VAL A 19 -6.61 -0.62 19.70
CA VAL A 19 -7.32 0.18 20.70
C VAL A 19 -7.26 -0.49 22.07
N THR A 20 -7.07 0.32 23.11
CA THR A 20 -7.22 -0.14 24.50
C THR A 20 -8.67 0.04 24.91
N ALA A 21 -9.44 -1.04 24.97
CA ALA A 21 -10.84 -1.04 25.39
C ALA A 21 -11.10 -2.09 26.48
N PHE A 22 -12.14 -1.88 27.28
CA PHE A 22 -12.61 -2.81 28.31
C PHE A 22 -14.13 -2.98 28.19
N ARG A 23 -14.63 -4.19 28.48
CA ARG A 23 -16.07 -4.46 28.51
C ARG A 23 -16.73 -3.65 29.64
N ARG A 24 -17.89 -3.07 29.35
CA ARG A 24 -18.71 -2.35 30.33
C ARG A 24 -20.13 -2.90 30.29
N GLU A 25 -20.49 -3.66 31.31
CA GLU A 25 -21.80 -4.30 31.44
C GLU A 25 -22.39 -3.94 32.80
N LYS A 26 -23.72 -3.71 32.84
CA LYS A 26 -24.43 -3.12 33.99
C LYS A 26 -24.19 -3.86 35.32
N PHE A 27 -23.96 -5.17 35.29
CA PHE A 27 -23.78 -6.02 36.47
C PHE A 27 -22.38 -6.62 36.60
N VAL A 28 -21.41 -6.14 35.81
CA VAL A 28 -20.02 -6.59 35.82
C VAL A 28 -19.13 -5.42 36.25
N PRO A 29 -18.68 -5.37 37.52
CA PRO A 29 -17.91 -4.24 38.05
C PRO A 29 -16.58 -3.98 37.32
N ARG A 30 -15.95 -5.03 36.78
CA ARG A 30 -14.71 -4.96 36.00
C ARG A 30 -14.80 -5.91 34.82
N GLY A 31 -15.22 -5.40 33.67
CA GLY A 31 -15.16 -6.18 32.44
C GLY A 31 -13.72 -6.38 31.98
N GLY A 32 -13.44 -7.52 31.37
CA GLY A 32 -12.13 -7.82 30.80
C GLY A 32 -11.76 -6.91 29.62
N PRO A 33 -10.49 -6.95 29.17
CA PRO A 33 -10.05 -6.26 27.95
C PRO A 33 -10.94 -6.64 26.76
N SER A 34 -11.22 -5.65 25.91
CA SER A 34 -12.00 -5.81 24.68
C SER A 34 -11.44 -5.00 23.51
N GLY A 35 -10.14 -4.71 23.54
CA GLY A 35 -9.47 -3.98 22.47
C GLY A 35 -9.27 -4.85 21.23
N GLY A 36 -9.63 -4.34 20.06
CA GLY A 36 -9.23 -4.93 18.78
C GLY A 36 -7.90 -4.38 18.28
N ASP A 37 -7.25 -5.17 17.41
CA ASP A 37 -6.01 -4.80 16.74
C ASP A 37 -6.26 -3.86 15.56
N GLY A 38 -5.25 -3.11 15.14
CA GLY A 38 -5.32 -2.34 13.90
C GLY A 38 -5.12 -3.22 12.66
N GLY A 39 -5.76 -2.85 11.56
CA GLY A 39 -5.58 -3.52 10.27
C GLY A 39 -4.23 -3.20 9.64
N ARG A 40 -3.73 -4.11 8.80
CA ARG A 40 -2.53 -3.89 7.97
C ARG A 40 -2.78 -2.74 6.99
N GLY A 41 -1.75 -1.94 6.69
CA GLY A 41 -1.81 -1.03 5.55
C GLY A 41 -1.69 -1.79 4.23
N GLY A 42 -2.25 -1.22 3.16
CA GLY A 42 -2.16 -1.80 1.84
C GLY A 42 -0.74 -1.78 1.30
N ASP A 43 -0.41 -2.78 0.50
CA ASP A 43 0.84 -2.85 -0.25
C ASP A 43 0.79 -1.98 -1.50
N LEU A 44 1.96 -1.59 -1.99
CA LEU A 44 2.09 -0.94 -3.29
C LEU A 44 2.84 -1.87 -4.24
N TRP A 45 2.20 -2.17 -5.36
CA TRP A 45 2.72 -3.04 -6.39
C TRP A 45 2.99 -2.24 -7.65
N LEU A 46 4.12 -2.50 -8.31
CA LEU A 46 4.27 -2.16 -9.71
C LEU A 46 3.92 -3.38 -10.55
N GLU A 47 3.14 -3.19 -11.62
CA GLU A 47 2.73 -4.24 -12.54
C GLU A 47 3.08 -3.86 -13.98
N ALA A 48 3.74 -4.77 -14.70
CA ALA A 48 4.00 -4.61 -16.11
C ALA A 48 2.75 -4.88 -16.95
N ASP A 49 2.49 -4.03 -17.94
CA ASP A 49 1.33 -4.10 -18.83
C ASP A 49 1.73 -3.77 -20.27
N GLU A 50 1.55 -4.73 -21.17
CA GLU A 50 1.84 -4.59 -22.62
C GLU A 50 0.96 -3.54 -23.30
N SER A 51 -0.21 -3.21 -22.75
CA SER A 51 -1.07 -2.17 -23.32
C SER A 51 -0.52 -0.75 -23.10
N LEU A 52 0.46 -0.59 -22.20
CA LEU A 52 1.11 0.68 -21.92
C LEU A 52 2.39 0.85 -22.75
N ASN A 53 2.52 2.01 -23.38
CA ASN A 53 3.68 2.33 -24.22
C ASN A 53 4.57 3.43 -23.65
N THR A 54 4.15 4.16 -22.62
CA THR A 54 4.86 5.35 -22.12
C THR A 54 4.66 5.52 -20.62
N LEU A 55 5.59 6.19 -19.93
CA LEU A 55 5.49 6.54 -18.50
C LEU A 55 4.79 7.89 -18.28
N LEU A 56 4.15 8.44 -19.31
CA LEU A 56 3.57 9.78 -19.29
C LEU A 56 2.50 9.95 -18.19
N HIS A 57 1.68 8.94 -17.92
CA HIS A 57 0.63 9.00 -16.88
C HIS A 57 1.21 9.19 -15.48
N LEU A 58 2.34 8.57 -15.20
CA LEU A 58 3.06 8.67 -13.92
C LEU A 58 3.68 10.05 -13.70
N ARG A 59 3.94 10.80 -14.77
CA ARG A 59 4.44 12.18 -14.65
C ARG A 59 3.34 13.14 -14.19
N TYR A 60 2.09 12.91 -14.62
CA TYR A 60 0.96 13.74 -14.21
C TYR A 60 0.44 13.37 -12.83
N ASN A 61 0.63 12.13 -12.40
CA ASN A 61 0.33 11.69 -11.05
C ASN A 61 1.59 11.09 -10.39
N PRO A 62 2.48 11.92 -9.83
CA PRO A 62 3.78 11.46 -9.32
C PRO A 62 3.70 10.78 -7.94
N GLU A 63 2.58 10.86 -7.22
CA GLU A 63 2.42 10.27 -5.89
C GLU A 63 1.44 9.10 -5.92
N HIS A 64 1.91 7.94 -5.46
CA HIS A 64 1.09 6.74 -5.31
C HIS A 64 1.21 6.25 -3.88
N ILE A 65 0.08 6.22 -3.17
CA ILE A 65 0.02 5.86 -1.75
C ILE A 65 -1.05 4.80 -1.58
N ALA A 66 -0.70 3.66 -0.98
CA ALA A 66 -1.66 2.61 -0.69
C ALA A 66 -2.54 2.94 0.53
N GLU A 67 -3.71 2.31 0.61
CA GLU A 67 -4.70 2.66 1.63
C GLU A 67 -4.19 2.30 3.04
N ARG A 68 -4.48 3.17 4.00
CA ARG A 68 -4.18 2.92 5.41
C ARG A 68 -5.10 1.85 5.99
N GLY A 69 -4.55 0.95 6.81
CA GLY A 69 -5.34 0.03 7.63
C GLY A 69 -6.21 0.74 8.66
N ARG A 70 -7.43 0.23 8.90
CA ARG A 70 -8.34 0.81 9.88
C ARG A 70 -7.88 0.55 11.31
N HIS A 71 -8.26 1.44 12.21
CA HIS A 71 -8.03 1.23 13.64
C HIS A 71 -8.85 0.06 14.18
N GLY A 72 -8.32 -0.59 15.22
CA GLY A 72 -9.10 -1.51 16.03
C GLY A 72 -10.17 -0.76 16.82
N GLU A 73 -11.25 -1.47 17.12
CA GLU A 73 -12.39 -0.96 17.87
C GLU A 73 -12.65 -1.82 19.11
N GLY A 74 -13.50 -1.33 20.00
CA GLY A 74 -13.91 -2.09 21.17
C GLY A 74 -14.65 -3.38 20.79
N SER A 75 -14.88 -4.24 21.78
CA SER A 75 -15.53 -5.54 21.57
C SER A 75 -14.70 -6.54 20.76
N ASN A 76 -13.37 -6.47 20.88
CA ASN A 76 -12.40 -7.30 20.14
C ASN A 76 -12.57 -7.18 18.62
N CYS A 77 -12.93 -5.99 18.14
CA CYS A 77 -13.17 -5.75 16.73
C CYS A 77 -11.88 -5.26 16.07
N SER A 78 -11.19 -6.14 15.32
CA SER A 78 -9.97 -5.75 14.61
C SER A 78 -10.28 -4.89 13.39
N GLY A 79 -9.43 -3.90 13.15
CA GLY A 79 -9.53 -2.99 12.01
C GLY A 79 -9.33 -3.70 10.68
N ARG A 80 -10.08 -3.26 9.66
CA ARG A 80 -9.94 -3.77 8.29
C ARG A 80 -8.58 -3.43 7.70
N GLU A 81 -8.02 -4.35 6.93
CA GLU A 81 -6.82 -4.09 6.12
C GLU A 81 -7.08 -3.03 5.04
N GLY A 82 -6.07 -2.20 4.78
CA GLY A 82 -6.08 -1.25 3.68
C GLY A 82 -5.98 -1.96 2.34
N VAL A 83 -6.62 -1.40 1.32
CA VAL A 83 -6.55 -1.89 -0.05
C VAL A 83 -5.19 -1.58 -0.69
N ASP A 84 -4.62 -2.61 -1.31
CA ASP A 84 -3.39 -2.52 -2.09
C ASP A 84 -3.57 -1.59 -3.30
N THR A 85 -2.49 -0.91 -3.67
CA THR A 85 -2.45 -0.04 -4.86
C THR A 85 -1.52 -0.63 -5.91
N VAL A 86 -1.99 -0.72 -7.15
CA VAL A 86 -1.20 -1.20 -8.28
C VAL A 86 -0.90 -0.05 -9.22
N VAL A 87 0.39 0.18 -9.48
CA VAL A 87 0.90 1.16 -10.42
C VAL A 87 1.36 0.44 -11.68
N ARG A 88 0.68 0.66 -12.79
CA ARG A 88 0.96 -0.04 -14.05
C ARG A 88 2.06 0.68 -14.83
N VAL A 89 3.00 -0.09 -15.36
CA VAL A 89 4.14 0.37 -16.16
C VAL A 89 4.25 -0.43 -17.47
N PRO A 90 4.81 0.14 -18.55
CA PRO A 90 5.13 -0.63 -19.76
C PRO A 90 6.06 -1.80 -19.48
N VAL A 91 5.92 -2.90 -20.24
CA VAL A 91 6.93 -3.97 -20.27
C VAL A 91 8.29 -3.41 -20.72
N GLY A 92 9.38 -3.87 -20.10
CA GLY A 92 10.73 -3.34 -20.29
C GLY A 92 11.07 -2.15 -19.40
N THR A 93 10.20 -1.80 -18.45
CA THR A 93 10.49 -0.74 -17.47
C THR A 93 11.47 -1.24 -16.41
N GLN A 94 12.50 -0.44 -16.15
CA GLN A 94 13.46 -0.67 -15.06
C GLN A 94 13.16 0.27 -13.88
N VAL A 95 13.16 -0.29 -12.68
CA VAL A 95 12.91 0.45 -11.43
C VAL A 95 14.23 0.68 -10.73
N PHE A 96 14.54 1.95 -10.47
CA PHE A 96 15.74 2.35 -9.75
C PHE A 96 15.36 3.07 -8.45
N ASP A 97 16.13 2.84 -7.40
CA ASP A 97 16.05 3.66 -6.20
C ASP A 97 16.63 5.05 -6.48
N ALA A 98 15.83 6.10 -6.26
CA ALA A 98 16.20 7.44 -6.69
C ALA A 98 17.38 8.07 -5.92
N PRO A 99 17.58 7.80 -4.61
CA PRO A 99 18.75 8.25 -3.87
C PRO A 99 20.04 7.47 -4.18
N THR A 100 19.99 6.14 -4.27
CA THR A 100 21.19 5.29 -4.46
C THR A 100 21.54 5.06 -5.92
N GLY A 101 20.55 5.07 -6.81
CA GLY A 101 20.70 4.69 -8.21
C GLY A 101 20.72 3.17 -8.45
N ASP A 102 20.48 2.37 -7.40
CA ASP A 102 20.48 0.92 -7.50
C ASP A 102 19.28 0.42 -8.32
N LEU A 103 19.52 -0.55 -9.20
CA LEU A 103 18.45 -1.25 -9.92
C LEU A 103 17.73 -2.18 -8.94
N LEU A 104 16.48 -1.88 -8.65
CA LEU A 104 15.63 -2.67 -7.76
C LEU A 104 14.93 -3.80 -8.51
N TYR A 105 14.47 -3.52 -9.73
CA TYR A 105 13.71 -4.49 -10.53
C TYR A 105 13.74 -4.16 -12.03
N ASP A 106 13.59 -5.18 -12.87
CA ASP A 106 13.47 -5.07 -14.34
C ASP A 106 12.28 -5.91 -14.81
N PHE A 107 11.28 -5.25 -15.39
CA PHE A 107 10.07 -5.91 -15.87
C PHE A 107 10.27 -6.45 -17.28
N THR A 108 10.23 -7.77 -17.45
CA THR A 108 10.53 -8.41 -18.74
C THR A 108 9.32 -9.02 -19.42
N ARG A 109 8.20 -9.18 -18.69
CA ARG A 109 6.99 -9.85 -19.17
C ARG A 109 5.72 -9.12 -18.74
N ASP A 110 4.66 -9.28 -19.53
CA ASP A 110 3.32 -8.82 -19.15
C ASP A 110 2.85 -9.44 -17.84
N GLY A 111 2.13 -8.65 -17.03
CA GLY A 111 1.53 -9.09 -15.76
C GLY A 111 2.53 -9.36 -14.64
N GLU A 112 3.83 -9.16 -14.89
CA GLU A 112 4.86 -9.29 -13.87
C GLU A 112 4.67 -8.22 -12.78
N ARG A 113 4.72 -8.63 -11.51
CA ARG A 113 4.48 -7.76 -10.35
C ARG A 113 5.69 -7.71 -9.44
N TRP A 114 6.00 -6.52 -8.94
CA TRP A 114 7.04 -6.28 -7.95
C TRP A 114 6.47 -5.49 -6.77
N LEU A 115 6.77 -5.94 -5.55
CA LEU A 115 6.39 -5.27 -4.31
C LEU A 115 7.39 -4.13 -4.05
N ALA A 116 6.86 -2.92 -3.94
CA ALA A 116 7.64 -1.69 -4.02
C ALA A 116 7.82 -0.96 -2.68
#